data_AF-L8TML7-F1
#
_entry.id   AF-L8TML7-F1
#
_cell.length_a   1.000
_cell.length_b   1.000
_cell.length_c   1.000
_cell.angle_alpha   90.00
_cell.angle_beta   90.00
_cell.angle_gamma   90.00
#
_symmetry.space_group_name_H-M   'P 1'
#
loop_
_entity.id
_entity.type
_entity.pdbx_description
1 polymer ?
#
loop_
_entity_poly.entity_id
_entity_poly.type
_entity_poly.pdbx_seq_one_letter_code
_entity_poly.pdbx_strand_id
1 'polypeptide(L)'
;MTAADPHQLLGAYLLGGLDAPDREAFEAHLRTCGACREELAGLETLPATLDALPVPDAVALTVASTLAAAPEAPAPPPLLAKLARRRRAV
;
A
#
# COMPACT_ATOMS: atom_id res chain seq x y z
N MET A 1 -14.17 11.09 -1.04
CA MET A 1 -13.15 10.03 -1.16
C MET A 1 -11.90 10.71 -1.67
N THR A 2 -10.85 10.79 -0.85
CA THR A 2 -9.56 11.36 -1.25
C THR A 2 -9.01 10.46 -2.35
N ALA A 3 -8.62 11.02 -3.51
CA ALA A 3 -7.97 10.23 -4.55
C ALA A 3 -6.71 9.60 -3.94
N ALA A 4 -6.65 8.27 -3.91
CA ALA A 4 -5.47 7.56 -3.45
C ALA A 4 -4.29 7.91 -4.38
N ASP A 5 -3.09 8.02 -3.81
CA ASP A 5 -1.88 8.16 -4.62
C ASP A 5 -1.77 6.94 -5.56
N PRO A 6 -1.71 7.12 -6.89
CA PRO A 6 -1.63 6.01 -7.84
C PRO A 6 -0.48 5.04 -7.53
N HIS A 7 0.63 5.52 -6.95
CA HIS A 7 1.75 4.65 -6.58
C HIS A 7 1.38 3.64 -5.48
N GLN A 8 0.44 3.98 -4.60
CA GLN A 8 -0.03 3.09 -3.53
C GLN A 8 -1.01 2.03 -4.03
N LEU A 9 -1.55 2.19 -5.23
CA LEU A 9 -2.51 1.24 -5.83
C LEU A 9 -1.83 0.01 -6.44
N LEU A 10 -0.50 -0.01 -6.58
CA LEU A 10 0.23 -1.08 -7.27
C LEU A 10 -0.04 -2.47 -6.68
N GLY A 11 0.04 -2.62 -5.36
CA GLY A 11 -0.20 -3.91 -4.71
C GLY A 11 -1.64 -4.39 -4.88
N ALA A 12 -2.61 -3.48 -4.74
CA ALA A 12 -4.01 -3.79 -4.95
C ALA A 12 -4.31 -4.10 -6.44
N TYR A 13 -3.66 -3.43 -7.38
CA TYR A 13 -3.76 -3.74 -8.80
C TYR A 13 -3.26 -5.16 -9.09
N LEU A 14 -2.04 -5.48 -8.62
CA LEU A 14 -1.39 -6.77 -8.83
C LEU A 14 -2.21 -7.94 -8.27
N LEU A 15 -2.84 -7.76 -7.10
CA LEU A 15 -3.62 -8.78 -6.42
C LEU A 15 -5.12 -8.74 -6.76
N GLY A 16 -5.55 -7.87 -7.69
CA GLY A 16 -6.94 -7.78 -8.14
C GLY A 16 -7.92 -7.15 -7.13
N GLY A 17 -7.42 -6.35 -6.19
CA GLY A 17 -8.20 -5.68 -5.14
C GLY A 17 -8.72 -4.27 -5.50
N LEU A 18 -8.50 -3.78 -6.72
CA LEU A 18 -9.03 -2.48 -7.16
C LEU A 18 -10.46 -2.60 -7.67
N ASP A 19 -11.25 -1.56 -7.41
CA ASP A 19 -12.51 -1.36 -8.10
C ASP A 19 -12.27 -0.85 -9.55
N ALA A 20 -13.33 -0.79 -10.35
CA ALA A 20 -13.23 -0.36 -11.74
C ALA A 20 -12.60 1.05 -11.92
N PRO A 21 -13.04 2.11 -11.21
CA PRO A 21 -12.46 3.44 -11.40
C PRO A 21 -10.99 3.52 -10.96
N ASP A 22 -10.60 2.90 -9.85
CA ASP A 22 -9.20 2.92 -9.41
C ASP A 22 -8.30 2.13 -10.35
N ARG A 23 -8.80 1.02 -10.91
CA ARG A 23 -8.07 0.24 -11.92
C ARG A 23 -7.83 1.05 -13.19
N GLU A 24 -8.84 1.73 -13.71
CA GLU A 24 -8.69 2.59 -14.90
C GLU A 24 -7.69 3.74 -14.67
N ALA A 25 -7.76 4.36 -13.48
CA ALA A 25 -6.82 5.40 -13.10
C ALA A 25 -5.38 4.89 -13.00
N PHE A 26 -5.18 3.71 -12.40
CA PHE A 26 -3.86 3.11 -12.27
C PHE A 26 -3.29 2.63 -13.62
N GLU A 27 -4.11 2.03 -14.49
CA GLU A 27 -3.71 1.66 -15.86
C GLU A 27 -3.29 2.91 -16.67
N ALA A 28 -4.00 4.03 -16.49
CA ALA A 28 -3.61 5.29 -17.10
C ALA A 28 -2.24 5.79 -16.61
N HIS A 29 -1.96 5.64 -15.31
CA HIS A 29 -0.67 5.95 -14.70
C HIS A 29 0.46 5.04 -15.19
N LEU A 30 0.23 3.73 -15.33
CA LEU A 30 1.22 2.77 -15.83
C LEU A 30 1.73 3.11 -17.23
N ARG A 31 0.93 3.80 -18.06
CA ARG A 31 1.37 4.26 -19.38
C ARG A 31 2.48 5.31 -19.31
N THR A 32 2.54 6.10 -18.24
CA THR A 32 3.47 7.25 -18.13
C THR A 32 4.55 7.08 -17.08
N CYS A 33 4.36 6.20 -16.09
CA CYS A 33 5.31 5.99 -15.00
C CYS A 33 6.20 4.76 -15.23
N GLY A 34 7.50 4.98 -15.47
CA GLY A 34 8.49 3.90 -15.61
C GLY A 34 8.74 3.14 -14.30
N ALA A 35 8.82 3.86 -13.18
CA ALA A 35 9.08 3.26 -11.87
C ALA A 35 8.01 2.23 -11.48
N CYS A 36 6.71 2.56 -11.65
CA CYS A 36 5.64 1.61 -11.36
C CYS A 36 5.62 0.40 -12.30
N ARG A 37 6.09 0.54 -13.55
CA ARG A 37 6.24 -0.60 -14.48
C ARG A 37 7.40 -1.52 -14.06
N GLU A 38 8.53 -0.94 -13.67
CA GLU A 38 9.68 -1.70 -13.17
C GLU A 38 9.32 -2.45 -11.88
N GLU A 39 8.64 -1.78 -10.95
CA GLU A 39 8.17 -2.39 -9.71
C GLU A 39 7.15 -3.49 -9.98
N LEU A 40 6.19 -3.27 -10.88
CA LEU A 40 5.20 -4.28 -11.26
C LEU A 40 5.87 -5.53 -11.87
N ALA A 41 6.85 -5.34 -12.77
CA ALA A 41 7.62 -6.44 -13.34
C ALA A 41 8.41 -7.21 -12.27
N GLY A 42 8.96 -6.50 -11.27
CA GLY A 42 9.66 -7.13 -10.14
C GLY A 42 8.75 -7.97 -9.23
N LEU A 43 7.43 -7.77 -9.30
CA LEU A 43 6.44 -8.44 -8.45
C LEU A 43 5.54 -9.43 -9.21
N GLU A 44 5.76 -9.65 -10.51
CA GLU A 44 4.89 -10.48 -11.36
C GLU A 44 4.73 -11.92 -10.87
N THR A 45 5.73 -12.47 -10.17
CA THR A 45 5.70 -13.84 -9.63
C THR A 45 4.98 -13.93 -8.28
N LEU A 46 4.70 -12.80 -7.64
CA LEU A 46 4.12 -12.77 -6.30
C LEU A 46 2.72 -13.42 -6.25
N PRO A 47 1.77 -13.13 -7.16
CA PRO A 47 0.44 -13.76 -7.12
C PRO A 47 0.52 -15.29 -7.17
N ALA A 48 1.31 -15.84 -8.10
CA ALA A 48 1.49 -17.28 -8.23
C ALA A 48 2.15 -17.91 -6.98
N THR A 49 3.07 -17.19 -6.34
CA THR A 49 3.71 -17.64 -5.10
C THR A 49 2.70 -17.68 -3.95
N LEU A 50 1.80 -16.71 -3.87
CA LEU A 50 0.72 -16.68 -2.87
C LEU A 50 -0.33 -17.76 -3.14
N ASP A 51 -0.69 -18.01 -4.40
CA ASP A 51 -1.62 -19.08 -4.78
C ASP A 51 -1.10 -20.48 -4.45
N ALA A 52 0.22 -20.66 -4.43
CA ALA A 52 0.85 -21.92 -4.04
C ALA A 52 0.82 -22.19 -2.52
N LEU A 53 0.50 -21.19 -1.70
CA LEU A 53 0.46 -21.33 -0.25
C LEU A 53 -0.79 -22.11 0.19
N PRO A 54 -0.65 -23.24 0.92
CA PRO A 54 -1.80 -23.96 1.43
C PRO A 54 -2.64 -23.08 2.35
N VAL A 55 -3.97 -23.12 2.17
CA VAL A 55 -4.92 -22.34 2.98
C VAL A 55 -4.72 -22.51 4.50
N PRO A 56 -4.49 -23.73 5.05
CA PRO A 56 -4.23 -23.88 6.48
C PRO A 56 -3.03 -23.07 6.97
N ASP A 57 -1.96 -23.01 6.18
CA ASP A 57 -0.74 -22.27 6.50
C ASP A 57 -0.97 -20.76 6.42
N ALA A 58 -1.71 -20.31 5.39
CA ALA A 58 -2.13 -18.92 5.26
C ALA A 58 -2.97 -18.46 6.47
N VAL A 59 -3.92 -19.28 6.92
CA VAL A 59 -4.73 -18.99 8.11
C VAL A 59 -3.87 -18.94 9.37
N ALA A 60 -2.94 -19.88 9.55
CA ALA A 60 -2.02 -19.87 10.70
C ALA A 60 -1.19 -18.58 10.79
N LEU A 61 -0.73 -18.04 9.65
CA LEU A 61 -0.01 -16.77 9.60
C LEU A 61 -0.84 -15.57 10.07
N THR A 62 -2.15 -15.54 9.76
CA THR A 62 -3.04 -14.46 10.22
C THR A 62 -3.29 -14.49 11.73
N VAL A 63 -3.35 -15.68 12.33
CA VAL A 63 -3.53 -15.83 13.79
C VAL A 63 -2.27 -15.41 14.54
N ALA A 64 -1.08 -15.75 14.03
CA ALA A 64 0.17 -15.27 14.60
C ALA A 64 0.31 -13.74 14.52
N SER A 65 -0.14 -13.15 13.40
CA SER A 65 -0.07 -11.70 13.17
C SER A 65 -1.02 -10.89 14.07
N THR A 66 -2.19 -11.43 14.42
CA THR A 66 -3.11 -10.77 15.37
C THR A 66 -2.58 -10.80 16.80
N LEU A 67 -1.85 -11.85 17.19
CA LEU A 67 -1.15 -11.93 18.47
C LEU A 67 0.10 -11.01 18.53
N ALA A 68 0.70 -10.71 17.38
CA ALA A 68 1.85 -9.83 17.25
C ALA A 68 1.50 -8.37 16.90
N ALA A 69 0.22 -8.05 16.68
CA ALA A 69 -0.24 -6.70 16.41
C ALA A 69 0.09 -5.82 17.63
N ALA A 70 1.16 -5.02 17.50
CA ALA A 70 1.51 -4.03 18.49
C ALA A 70 0.33 -3.08 18.70
N PRO A 71 0.06 -2.63 19.94
CA PRO A 71 -0.97 -1.62 20.17
C PRO A 71 -0.71 -0.42 19.26
N GLU A 72 -1.77 0.14 18.66
CA GLU A 72 -1.71 1.33 17.82
C GLU A 72 -0.68 2.32 18.39
N ALA A 73 0.40 2.52 17.65
CA ALA A 73 1.45 3.42 18.10
C ALA A 73 0.82 4.81 18.34
N PRO A 74 1.06 5.43 19.50
CA PRO A 74 0.46 6.72 19.80
C PRO A 74 0.82 7.71 18.70
N ALA A 75 -0.19 8.47 18.23
CA ALA A 75 -0.04 9.40 17.13
C ALA A 75 1.18 10.31 17.35
N PRO A 76 2.06 10.49 16.34
CA PRO A 76 3.23 11.32 16.49
C PRO A 76 2.80 12.76 16.84
N PRO A 77 3.60 13.49 17.65
CA PRO A 77 3.28 14.87 17.99
C PRO A 77 3.13 15.72 16.71
N PRO A 78 2.32 16.79 16.71
CA PRO A 78 2.02 17.55 15.50
C PRO A 78 3.24 18.40 15.08
N LEU A 79 4.22 17.76 14.47
CA LEU A 79 5.46 18.38 13.99
C LEU A 79 5.16 19.50 12.98
N LEU A 80 4.12 19.33 12.17
CA LEU A 80 3.63 20.34 11.23
C LEU A 80 3.15 21.61 11.97
N ALA A 81 2.44 21.48 13.08
CA ALA A 81 2.03 22.63 13.89
C ALA A 81 3.22 23.34 14.53
N LYS A 82 4.25 22.58 14.95
CA LYS A 82 5.49 23.13 15.52
C LYS A 82 6.31 23.91 14.49
N LEU A 83 6.40 23.41 13.26
CA LEU A 83 7.05 24.10 12.13
C LEU A 83 6.30 25.38 11.74
N ALA A 84 4.96 25.32 11.67
CA ALA A 84 4.14 26.49 11.34
C ALA A 84 4.25 27.61 12.38
N ARG A 85 4.41 27.28 13.67
CA ARG A 85 4.68 28.26 14.73
C ARG A 85 6.04 28.93 14.57
N ARG A 86 7.10 28.17 14.25
CA ARG A 86 8.45 28.73 14.01
C ARG A 86 8.47 29.70 12.83
N ARG A 87 7.79 29.35 11.73
CA ARG A 87 7.70 30.21 10.53
C ARG A 87 6.95 31.53 10.77
N ARG A 88 6.07 31.60 11.78
CA ARG A 88 5.34 32.81 12.17
C ARG A 88 6.07 33.68 13.19
N ALA A 89 7.16 33.18 13.77
CA ALA A 89 7.97 33.88 14.76
C ALA A 89 9.24 34.51 14.15
N VAL A 90 9.38 34.43 12.82
CA VAL A 90 10.40 35.07 11.98
C VAL A 90 9.67 36.09 11.11
#